data_AF-A0A947FT60-F1
#
_entry.id   AF-A0A947FT60-F1
#
_cell.length_a   1.000
_cell.length_b   1.000
_cell.length_c   1.000
_cell.angle_alpha   90.00
_cell.angle_beta   90.00
_cell.angle_gamma   90.00
#
_symmetry.space_group_name_H-M   'P 1'
#
loop_
_entity.id
_entity.type
_entity.pdbx_description
1 polymer ?
#
loop_
_entity_poly.entity_id
_entity_poly.type
_entity_poly.pdbx_seq_one_letter_code
_entity_poly.pdbx_strand_id
1 'polypeptide(L)'
;GGGINITLLTYDDVANVGIVCTDNDITSLEPLVGFIHEALDMLEQSIDDPTVSTDGIRERIVTDDASEVVETKPYISDDNESTSSDSAS
;
A
#
# COMPACT_ATOMS: atom_id res chain seq x y z
N GLY A 1 -11.99 8.48 -0.46
CA GLY A 1 -10.93 7.46 -0.50
C GLY A 1 -10.80 7.01 -1.92
N GLY A 2 -9.82 7.55 -2.64
CA GLY A 2 -9.39 6.96 -3.91
C GLY A 2 -8.52 5.75 -3.61
N GLY A 3 -8.48 4.80 -4.54
CA GLY A 3 -7.80 3.52 -4.34
C GLY A 3 -7.31 2.96 -5.66
N ILE A 4 -6.45 1.95 -5.54
CA ILE A 4 -5.92 1.20 -6.67
C ILE A 4 -6.50 -0.20 -6.58
N ASN A 5 -7.14 -0.65 -7.66
CA ASN A 5 -7.54 -2.04 -7.83
C ASN A 5 -6.44 -2.78 -8.58
N ILE A 6 -5.91 -3.83 -7.97
CA ILE A 6 -4.90 -4.71 -8.57
C ILE A 6 -5.56 -6.08 -8.81
N THR A 7 -5.50 -6.57 -10.03
CA THR A 7 -5.97 -7.89 -10.44
C THR A 7 -4.79 -8.70 -10.95
N LEU A 8 -4.56 -9.87 -10.34
CA LEU A 8 -3.57 -10.84 -10.79
C LEU A 8 -4.30 -12.10 -11.26
N LEU A 9 -4.07 -12.48 -12.52
CA LEU A 9 -4.62 -13.69 -13.10
C LEU A 9 -3.49 -14.53 -13.70
N THR A 10 -3.26 -15.71 -13.12
CA THR A 10 -2.31 -16.69 -13.66
C THR A 10 -3.05 -17.75 -14.45
N TYR A 11 -2.71 -17.89 -15.73
CA TYR A 11 -3.27 -18.90 -16.62
C TYR A 11 -2.23 -19.27 -17.69
N ASP A 12 -2.07 -20.57 -17.96
CA ASP A 12 -1.17 -21.09 -19.00
C ASP A 12 0.27 -20.57 -18.87
N ASP A 13 0.83 -20.65 -17.66
CA ASP A 13 2.16 -20.13 -17.29
C ASP A 13 2.38 -18.63 -17.54
N VAL A 14 1.29 -17.88 -17.80
CA VAL A 14 1.31 -16.42 -17.95
C VAL A 14 0.59 -15.77 -16.78
N ALA A 15 1.28 -14.83 -16.12
CA ALA A 15 0.68 -13.95 -15.12
C ALA A 15 0.26 -12.63 -15.80
N ASN A 16 -1.04 -12.39 -15.86
CA ASN A 16 -1.61 -11.13 -16.33
C ASN A 16 -1.87 -10.21 -15.13
N VAL A 17 -1.36 -8.98 -15.20
CA VAL A 17 -1.52 -7.98 -14.15
C VAL A 17 -2.34 -6.81 -14.69
N GLY A 18 -3.52 -6.59 -14.11
CA GLY A 18 -4.36 -5.43 -14.37
C GLY A 18 -4.33 -4.46 -13.20
N ILE A 19 -4.01 -3.19 -13.46
CA ILE A 19 -3.97 -2.13 -12.44
C ILE A 19 -4.94 -1.04 -12.87
N VAL A 20 -5.90 -0.71 -12.00
CA VAL A 20 -6.92 0.32 -12.26
C VAL A 20 -6.91 1.32 -11.12
N CYS A 21 -6.55 2.56 -11.43
CA CYS A 21 -6.70 3.69 -10.52
C CYS A 21 -8.14 4.22 -10.61
N THR A 22 -8.84 4.26 -9.47
CA THR A 22 -10.20 4.83 -9.40
C THR A 22 -10.23 6.17 -8.69
N ASP A 23 -9.06 6.72 -8.36
CA ASP A 23 -8.92 8.06 -7.82
C ASP A 23 -8.86 9.09 -8.95
N ASN A 24 -9.73 10.11 -8.88
CA ASN A 24 -9.76 11.19 -9.86
C ASN A 24 -8.80 12.33 -9.48
N ASP A 25 -8.25 12.32 -8.27
CA ASP A 25 -7.30 13.32 -7.78
C ASP A 25 -5.83 12.92 -8.02
N ILE A 26 -5.57 11.68 -8.49
CA ILE A 26 -4.22 11.26 -8.87
C ILE A 26 -3.80 11.95 -10.16
N THR A 27 -2.74 12.76 -10.07
CA THR A 27 -2.16 13.50 -11.19
C THR A 27 -1.07 12.73 -11.93
N SER A 28 -0.47 11.72 -11.28
CA SER A 28 0.57 10.87 -11.87
C SER A 28 0.66 9.50 -11.19
N LEU A 29 0.86 8.45 -11.99
CA LEU A 29 1.18 7.09 -11.53
C LEU A 29 2.69 6.80 -11.55
N GLU A 30 3.52 7.77 -11.92
CA GLU A 30 4.96 7.62 -12.02
C GLU A 30 5.62 7.15 -10.69
N PRO A 31 5.18 7.60 -9.50
CA PRO A 31 5.66 7.02 -8.24
C PRO A 31 5.31 5.53 -8.08
N LEU A 32 4.12 5.12 -8.52
CA LEU A 32 3.67 3.73 -8.45
C LEU A 32 4.50 2.81 -9.34
N VAL A 33 4.93 3.30 -10.51
CA VAL A 33 5.78 2.53 -11.44
C VAL A 33 7.10 2.12 -10.78
N GLY A 34 7.72 3.01 -10.00
CA GLY A 34 8.94 2.70 -9.26
C GLY A 34 8.76 1.55 -8.26
N PHE A 35 7.66 1.56 -7.51
CA PHE A 35 7.32 0.48 -6.59
C PHE A 35 7.01 -0.84 -7.29
N ILE A 36 6.34 -0.79 -8.45
CA ILE A 36 6.05 -1.99 -9.25
C ILE A 36 7.34 -2.64 -9.72
N HIS A 37 8.30 -1.86 -10.23
CA HIS A 37 9.59 -2.40 -10.65
C HIS A 37 10.36 -3.01 -9.48
N GLU A 38 10.45 -2.31 -8.34
CA GLU A 38 11.13 -2.84 -7.15
C GLU A 38 10.49 -4.15 -6.66
N ALA A 39 9.15 -4.23 -6.66
CA ALA A 39 8.44 -5.44 -6.28
C ALA A 39 8.66 -6.60 -7.27
N LEU A 40 8.75 -6.33 -8.57
CA LEU A 40 9.04 -7.35 -9.58
C LEU A 40 10.50 -7.83 -9.50
N ASP A 41 11.45 -6.94 -9.28
CA ASP A 41 12.86 -7.29 -9.08
C ASP A 41 13.03 -8.19 -7.85
N MET A 42 12.28 -7.91 -6.78
CA MET A 42 12.26 -8.78 -5.61
C MET A 42 11.58 -10.12 -5.86
N LEU A 43 10.49 -10.13 -6.64
CA LEU A 43 9.82 -11.37 -7.03
C LEU A 43 10.79 -12.30 -7.78
N GLU A 44 11.57 -11.75 -8.71
CA GLU A 44 12.62 -12.51 -9.41
C GLU A 44 13.69 -13.03 -8.43
N GLN A 45 14.21 -12.18 -7.54
CA GLN A 45 15.20 -12.59 -6.54
C GLN A 45 14.70 -13.69 -5.60
N SER A 46 13.40 -13.68 -5.27
CA SER A 46 12.80 -14.67 -4.36
C SER A 46 12.79 -16.09 -4.92
N ILE A 47 13.00 -16.27 -6.23
CA ILE A 47 13.16 -17.57 -6.88
C ILE A 47 14.44 -18.26 -6.39
N ASP A 48 15.53 -17.49 -6.28
CA ASP A 48 16.86 -18.00 -5.97
C ASP A 48 17.23 -17.85 -4.49
N ASP A 49 16.65 -16.86 -3.80
CA ASP A 49 16.91 -16.57 -2.39
C ASP A 49 15.61 -16.50 -1.55
N PRO A 50 15.32 -17.53 -0.73
CA PRO A 50 14.12 -17.56 0.10
C PRO A 50 14.17 -16.59 1.30
N THR A 51 15.28 -15.89 1.51
CA THR A 51 15.43 -14.89 2.59
C THR A 51 15.01 -13.49 2.17
N VAL A 52 14.68 -13.29 0.89
CA VAL A 52 14.13 -12.03 0.37
C VAL A 52 12.85 -11.68 1.12
N SER A 53 12.82 -10.47 1.69
CA SER A 53 11.72 -9.93 2.50
C SER A 53 11.22 -8.63 1.92
N THR A 54 9.93 -8.33 2.16
CA THR A 54 9.29 -7.07 1.78
C THR A 54 9.56 -5.92 2.72
N ASP A 55 10.31 -6.12 3.82
CA ASP A 55 10.58 -5.08 4.82
C ASP A 55 11.32 -3.84 4.28
N GLY A 56 11.99 -4.00 3.12
CA GLY A 56 12.69 -2.93 2.40
C GLY A 56 11.80 -2.07 1.50
N ILE A 57 10.62 -2.55 1.10
CA ILE A 57 9.68 -1.79 0.27
C ILE A 57 9.06 -0.72 1.16
N ARG A 58 9.64 0.48 1.15
CA ARG A 58 9.16 1.64 1.90
C ARG A 58 8.92 2.81 0.97
N GLU A 59 8.02 3.70 1.38
CA GLU A 59 7.71 4.94 0.67
C GLU A 59 9.01 5.68 0.29
N ARG A 60 9.32 5.71 -1.01
CA ARG A 60 10.41 6.51 -1.55
C ARG A 60 9.95 7.97 -1.56
N ILE A 61 10.19 8.69 -0.47
CA ILE A 61 10.03 10.15 -0.45
C ILE A 61 11.09 10.71 -1.40
N VAL A 62 10.71 11.00 -2.63
CA VAL A 62 11.54 11.78 -3.56
C VAL A 62 11.51 13.21 -3.04
N THR A 63 12.39 13.54 -2.10
CA THR A 63 12.62 14.93 -1.72
C THR A 63 13.45 15.57 -2.83
N ASP A 64 12.78 16.17 -3.81
CA ASP A 64 13.39 17.32 -4.50
C ASP A 64 13.35 18.46 -3.48
N ASP A 65 14.54 18.75 -2.95
CA ASP A 65 14.84 19.77 -1.94
C ASP A 65 14.31 19.54 -0.51
N ALA A 66 15.25 19.71 0.43
CA ALA A 66 15.06 19.57 1.85
C ALA A 66 13.89 20.42 2.39
N SER A 67 12.89 19.80 3.04
CA SER A 67 12.18 20.39 4.20
C SER A 67 11.28 19.37 4.92
N GLU A 68 11.47 19.35 6.25
CA GLU A 68 10.59 18.92 7.35
C GLU A 68 9.77 17.63 7.25
N VAL A 69 10.22 16.65 8.05
CA VAL A 69 9.40 15.54 8.54
C VAL A 69 8.31 16.12 9.45
N VAL A 70 7.06 16.12 8.98
CA VAL A 70 5.91 16.27 9.88
C VAL A 70 5.59 14.89 10.46
N GLU A 71 5.88 14.69 11.74
CA GLU A 71 5.36 13.53 12.48
C GLU A 71 3.83 13.60 12.50
N THR A 72 3.17 12.87 11.59
CA THR A 72 1.73 12.63 11.70
C THR A 72 1.50 11.64 12.83
N LYS A 73 0.92 12.13 13.93
CA LYS A 73 0.47 11.28 15.04
C LYS A 73 -0.50 10.21 14.53
N PRO A 74 -0.43 8.97 15.04
CA PRO A 74 -1.36 7.93 14.65
C PRO A 74 -2.79 8.33 15.01
N TYR A 75 -3.69 8.19 14.04
CA TYR A 75 -5.12 8.34 14.24
C TYR A 75 -5.61 7.18 15.12
N ILE A 76 -6.02 7.49 16.36
CA ILE A 76 -6.74 6.55 17.22
C ILE A 76 -8.23 6.74 16.91
N SER A 77 -8.87 5.71 16.36
CA SER A 77 -10.32 5.65 16.22
C SER A 77 -10.95 5.34 17.58
N ASP A 78 -11.64 6.31 18.18
CA ASP A 78 -12.43 6.14 19.40
C ASP A 78 -13.78 5.49 19.07
N ASP A 79 -13.80 4.18 18.87
CA ASP A 79 -15.03 3.38 18.89
C ASP A 79 -15.15 2.67 20.24
N ASN A 80 -15.81 3.32 21.21
CA ASN A 80 -16.52 2.60 22.27
C ASN A 80 -17.87 3.27 22.51
N GLU A 81 -18.85 2.80 21.74
CA GLU A 81 -20.26 3.14 21.87
C GLU A 81 -20.83 2.71 23.23
N SER A 82 -21.71 3.54 23.73
CA SER A 82 -22.34 3.49 25.04
C SER A 82 -23.23 2.25 25.23
N THR A 83 -22.99 1.45 26.27
CA THR A 83 -24.03 0.53 26.77
C THR A 83 -24.87 1.23 27.84
N SER A 84 -26.09 1.57 27.46
CA SER A 84 -27.17 2.08 28.29
C SER A 84 -27.54 1.11 29.42
N SER A 85 -27.94 1.71 30.54
CA SER A 85 -28.49 1.12 31.77
C SER A 85 -29.68 0.18 31.56
N ASP A 86 -29.68 -0.96 32.24
CA ASP A 86 -30.90 -1.63 32.71
C ASP A 86 -30.61 -2.50 33.94
N SER A 87 -31.21 -2.15 35.08
CA SER A 87 -31.84 -3.07 36.04
C SER A 87 -32.37 -2.29 37.24
N ALA A 88 -33.69 -2.13 37.25
CA ALA A 88 -34.47 -1.74 38.41
C ALA A 88 -34.58 -2.93 39.38
N SER A 89 -34.28 -2.70 40.65
CA SER A 89 -34.95 -3.31 41.81
C SER A 89 -34.66 -2.51 43.07
#